data_AF-D3PI27-F1
#
_entry.id   AF-D3PI27-F1
#
_cell.length_a   1.000
_cell.length_b   1.000
_cell.length_c   1.000
_cell.angle_alpha   90.00
_cell.angle_beta   90.00
_cell.angle_gamma   90.00
#
_symmetry.space_group_name_H-M   'P 1'
#
loop_
_entity.id
_entity.type
_entity.pdbx_description
1 polymer ?
#
loop_
_entity_poly.entity_id
_entity_poly.type
_entity_poly.pdbx_seq_one_letter_code
_entity_poly.pdbx_strand_id
1 'polypeptide(L)'
;MSGQFEEWLKDRLKGVECDTGVLLPYVVSILQEEEDETELKDSIESILESMIDPSASVNILQSTEIIEKWQSLVSKGETDLPPKGPMDLQAAMSEIAESKSSAYRDSIKKGPSNTDAAVKAAILAGYSQEEDDLDIGDEDQNGDDDLFCRNSNAEGVAKAEFDKREKARASAAAKKEKDREDRENQRKGHEERKKKAQEKAAKGERRR
;
A
#
# COMPACT_ATOMS: atom_id res chain seq x y z
N MET A 1 -1.36 19.61 -16.99
CA MET A 1 -2.78 19.75 -16.58
C MET A 1 -2.91 20.78 -15.48
N SER A 2 -2.14 20.66 -14.38
CA SER A 2 -2.10 21.64 -13.28
C SER A 2 -1.63 23.05 -13.70
N GLY A 3 -0.66 23.16 -14.61
CA GLY A 3 -0.12 24.46 -15.04
C GLY A 3 -1.11 25.41 -15.73
N GLN A 4 -2.11 24.90 -16.47
CA GLN A 4 -3.13 25.75 -17.11
C GLN A 4 -4.13 26.33 -16.11
N PHE A 5 -4.50 25.54 -15.10
CA PHE A 5 -5.31 26.00 -13.98
C PHE A 5 -4.57 27.03 -13.16
N GLU A 6 -3.29 26.77 -12.86
CA GLU A 6 -2.45 27.67 -12.08
C GLU A 6 -2.24 29.01 -12.78
N GLU A 7 -2.03 29.03 -14.09
CA GLU A 7 -1.93 30.28 -14.88
C GLU A 7 -3.24 31.08 -14.85
N TRP A 8 -4.38 30.41 -14.96
CA TRP A 8 -5.71 31.05 -14.86
C TRP A 8 -5.96 31.64 -13.48
N LEU A 9 -5.69 30.87 -12.41
CA LEU A 9 -5.87 31.34 -11.04
C LEU A 9 -4.90 32.48 -10.74
N LYS A 10 -3.65 32.42 -11.20
CA LYS A 10 -2.68 33.53 -11.11
C LYS A 10 -3.19 34.81 -11.76
N ASP A 11 -3.78 34.73 -12.95
CA ASP A 11 -4.29 35.92 -13.65
C ASP A 11 -5.51 36.52 -12.93
N ARG A 12 -6.38 35.65 -12.40
CA ARG A 12 -7.54 36.09 -11.62
C ARG A 12 -7.14 36.70 -10.27
N LEU A 13 -6.11 36.16 -9.63
CA LEU A 13 -5.55 36.68 -8.40
C LEU A 13 -4.79 37.99 -8.58
N LYS A 14 -4.27 38.32 -9.76
CA LYS A 14 -3.70 39.66 -10.03
C LYS A 14 -4.74 40.79 -9.96
N GLY A 15 -6.01 40.46 -10.20
CA GLY A 15 -7.12 41.41 -10.10
C GLY A 15 -7.56 41.67 -8.65
N VAL A 16 -7.08 40.86 -7.72
CA VAL A 16 -7.30 41.00 -6.28
C VAL A 16 -5.96 41.40 -5.66
N GLU A 17 -5.91 42.31 -4.69
CA GLU A 17 -4.65 42.67 -4.02
C GLU A 17 -4.17 41.55 -3.07
N CYS A 18 -4.06 40.31 -3.55
CA CYS A 18 -3.71 39.12 -2.77
C CYS A 18 -2.37 38.52 -3.24
N ASP A 19 -1.62 37.97 -2.29
CA ASP A 19 -0.36 37.28 -2.59
C ASP A 19 -0.66 35.95 -3.33
N THR A 20 -0.43 35.99 -4.63
CA THR A 20 -0.59 34.84 -5.52
C THR A 20 0.34 33.68 -5.14
N GLY A 21 1.50 33.95 -4.54
CA GLY A 21 2.45 32.92 -4.11
C GLY A 21 1.96 32.12 -2.91
N VAL A 22 1.04 32.67 -2.12
CA VAL A 22 0.47 32.01 -0.94
C VAL A 22 -0.85 31.34 -1.32
N LEU A 23 -1.79 32.07 -1.89
CA LEU A 23 -3.15 31.57 -2.11
C LEU A 23 -3.20 30.42 -3.13
N LEU A 24 -2.38 30.47 -4.18
CA LEU A 24 -2.38 29.46 -5.25
C LEU A 24 -1.96 28.07 -4.73
N PRO A 25 -0.81 27.88 -4.05
CA PRO A 25 -0.47 26.59 -3.47
C PRO A 25 -1.52 26.05 -2.50
N TYR A 26 -2.13 26.90 -1.67
CA TYR A 26 -3.16 26.49 -0.71
C TYR A 26 -4.41 25.97 -1.42
N VAL A 27 -4.94 26.71 -2.40
CA VAL A 27 -6.10 26.27 -3.19
C VAL A 27 -5.80 24.98 -3.95
N VAL A 28 -4.60 24.86 -4.51
CA VAL A 28 -4.21 23.64 -5.24
C VAL A 28 -4.05 22.43 -4.31
N SER A 29 -3.55 22.60 -3.08
CA SER A 29 -3.47 21.50 -2.09
C SER A 29 -4.87 20.98 -1.76
N ILE A 30 -5.81 21.89 -1.48
CA ILE A 30 -7.19 21.54 -1.11
C ILE A 30 -7.89 20.80 -2.25
N LEU A 31 -7.74 21.31 -3.48
CA LEU A 31 -8.29 20.67 -4.68
C LEU A 31 -7.72 19.27 -4.98
N GLN A 32 -6.58 18.91 -4.39
CA GLN A 32 -5.94 17.60 -4.55
C GLN A 32 -6.23 16.65 -3.38
N GLU A 33 -6.46 17.19 -2.19
CA GLU A 33 -6.65 16.43 -0.95
C GLU A 33 -8.12 16.11 -0.67
N GLU A 34 -9.04 17.01 -0.99
CA GLU A 34 -10.47 16.86 -0.67
C GLU A 34 -11.25 16.27 -1.85
N GLU A 35 -11.95 15.15 -1.60
CA GLU A 35 -12.77 14.42 -2.59
C GLU A 35 -14.25 14.85 -2.55
N ASP A 36 -14.71 15.43 -1.42
CA ASP A 36 -16.08 15.90 -1.25
C ASP A 36 -16.25 17.35 -1.73
N GLU A 37 -17.18 17.58 -2.65
CA GLU A 37 -17.42 18.90 -3.27
C GLU A 37 -17.95 19.94 -2.27
N THR A 38 -18.67 19.51 -1.21
CA THR A 38 -19.22 20.43 -0.20
C THR A 38 -18.15 20.88 0.78
N GLU A 39 -17.31 19.95 1.27
CA GLU A 39 -16.16 20.28 2.12
C GLU A 39 -15.16 21.16 1.37
N LEU A 40 -14.89 20.83 0.10
CA LEU A 40 -13.99 21.58 -0.77
C LEU A 40 -14.45 23.02 -1.02
N LYS A 41 -15.76 23.21 -1.19
CA LYS A 41 -16.33 24.54 -1.33
C LYS A 41 -16.15 25.34 -0.03
N ASP A 42 -16.47 24.74 1.12
CA ASP A 42 -16.39 25.41 2.42
C ASP A 42 -14.93 25.74 2.80
N SER A 43 -13.99 24.83 2.55
CA SER A 43 -12.55 25.01 2.75
C SER A 43 -11.99 26.15 1.91
N ILE A 44 -12.31 26.18 0.60
CA ILE A 44 -11.88 27.28 -0.29
C ILE A 44 -12.55 28.59 0.13
N GLU A 45 -13.85 28.60 0.40
CA GLU A 45 -14.59 29.79 0.83
C GLU A 45 -14.01 30.39 2.11
N SER A 46 -13.67 29.56 3.10
CA SER A 46 -13.00 30.00 4.33
C SER A 46 -11.65 30.68 4.08
N ILE A 47 -10.84 30.13 3.17
CA ILE A 47 -9.54 30.74 2.83
C ILE A 47 -9.72 32.03 2.04
N LEU A 48 -10.68 32.07 1.12
CA LEU A 48 -10.97 33.28 0.36
C LEU A 48 -11.48 34.39 1.27
N GLU A 49 -12.36 34.09 2.24
CA GLU A 49 -12.80 35.07 3.24
C GLU A 49 -11.68 35.54 4.17
N SER A 50 -10.73 34.66 4.50
CA SER A 50 -9.60 35.00 5.35
C SER A 50 -8.53 35.84 4.63
N MET A 51 -8.37 35.68 3.32
CA MET A 51 -7.25 36.23 2.55
C MET A 51 -7.65 37.34 1.57
N ILE A 52 -8.94 37.45 1.26
CA ILE A 52 -9.49 38.44 0.33
C ILE A 52 -10.51 39.30 1.08
N ASP A 53 -10.46 40.61 0.85
CA ASP A 53 -11.44 41.54 1.41
C ASP A 53 -12.88 41.14 0.97
N PRO A 54 -13.87 41.07 1.88
CA PRO A 54 -15.22 40.63 1.56
C PRO A 54 -15.91 41.42 0.45
N SER A 55 -15.46 42.65 0.19
CA SER A 55 -15.91 43.51 -0.92
C SER A 55 -15.42 43.03 -2.29
N ALA A 56 -14.22 42.44 -2.34
CA ALA A 56 -13.57 41.95 -3.56
C ALA A 56 -13.92 40.49 -3.88
N SER A 57 -14.14 39.66 -2.86
CA SER A 57 -14.42 38.22 -3.01
C SER A 57 -15.70 37.94 -3.80
N VAL A 58 -16.78 38.68 -3.52
CA VAL A 58 -18.13 38.41 -4.08
C VAL A 58 -18.19 38.56 -5.61
N ASN A 59 -17.42 39.48 -6.19
CA ASN A 59 -17.50 39.82 -7.60
C ASN A 59 -16.36 39.25 -8.47
N ILE A 60 -15.22 38.91 -7.87
CA ILE A 60 -14.01 38.55 -8.62
C ILE A 60 -13.66 37.07 -8.44
N LEU A 61 -13.85 36.47 -7.26
CA LEU A 61 -13.37 35.12 -7.01
C LEU A 61 -14.37 34.31 -6.19
N GLN A 62 -15.12 33.44 -6.85
CA GLN A 62 -16.08 32.55 -6.20
C GLN A 62 -15.52 31.14 -6.07
N SER A 63 -15.73 30.50 -4.91
CA SER A 63 -15.34 29.10 -4.68
C SER A 63 -15.92 28.17 -5.76
N THR A 64 -17.17 28.39 -6.17
CA THR A 64 -17.84 27.62 -7.24
C THR A 64 -17.14 27.74 -8.61
N GLU A 65 -16.67 28.92 -8.99
CA GLU A 65 -15.99 29.13 -10.27
C GLU A 65 -14.64 28.41 -10.30
N ILE A 66 -13.90 28.43 -9.18
CA ILE A 66 -12.61 27.75 -9.04
C ILE A 66 -12.79 26.24 -9.22
N ILE A 67 -13.81 25.67 -8.57
CA ILE A 67 -14.14 24.23 -8.63
C ILE A 67 -14.55 23.84 -10.04
N GLU A 68 -15.45 24.60 -10.68
CA GLU A 68 -15.93 24.32 -12.03
C GLU A 68 -14.78 24.35 -13.05
N LYS A 69 -13.84 25.30 -12.92
CA LYS A 69 -12.64 25.37 -13.77
C LYS A 69 -11.69 24.21 -13.54
N TRP A 70 -11.48 23.81 -12.28
CA TRP A 70 -10.67 22.64 -11.94
C TRP A 70 -11.27 21.37 -12.54
N GLN A 71 -12.54 21.10 -12.28
CA GLN A 71 -13.26 19.93 -12.79
C GLN A 71 -13.32 19.92 -14.33
N SER A 72 -13.49 21.08 -14.97
CA SER A 72 -13.46 21.19 -16.43
C SER A 72 -12.10 20.83 -17.02
N LEU A 73 -11.00 21.21 -16.35
CA LEU A 73 -9.64 20.88 -16.79
C LEU A 73 -9.28 19.42 -16.53
N VAL A 74 -9.77 18.85 -15.43
CA VAL A 74 -9.66 17.41 -15.13
C VAL A 74 -10.44 16.60 -16.18
N SER A 75 -11.71 16.95 -16.41
CA SER A 75 -12.58 16.28 -17.40
C SER A 75 -12.06 16.41 -18.83
N LYS A 76 -11.45 17.55 -19.18
CA LYS A 76 -10.82 17.75 -20.49
C LYS A 76 -9.49 17.01 -20.62
N GLY A 77 -8.78 16.83 -19.50
CA GLY A 77 -7.62 15.96 -19.38
C GLY A 77 -7.91 14.47 -19.56
N GLU A 78 -9.13 14.06 -19.25
CA GLU A 78 -9.59 12.68 -19.39
C GLU A 78 -9.81 12.26 -20.85
N THR A 79 -9.91 13.22 -21.78
CA THR A 79 -10.16 12.95 -23.21
C THR A 79 -8.93 12.45 -24.00
N ASP A 80 -7.75 12.40 -23.38
CA ASP A 80 -6.52 11.84 -24.00
C ASP A 80 -6.10 10.48 -23.40
N LEU A 81 -6.98 9.86 -22.59
CA LEU A 81 -6.83 8.46 -22.18
C LEU A 81 -7.98 7.65 -22.80
N PRO A 82 -7.69 6.49 -23.43
CA PRO A 82 -8.75 5.64 -23.97
C PRO A 82 -9.71 5.30 -22.82
N PRO A 83 -11.03 5.26 -23.09
CA PRO A 83 -12.03 5.06 -22.06
C PRO A 83 -11.68 3.79 -21.29
N LYS A 84 -11.34 3.94 -20.01
CA LYS A 84 -11.39 2.82 -19.07
C LYS A 84 -12.88 2.49 -18.88
N GLY A 85 -13.46 1.80 -19.86
CA GLY A 85 -14.58 0.91 -19.60
C GLY A 85 -14.19 -0.06 -18.48
N PRO A 86 -15.15 -0.78 -17.87
CA PRO A 86 -14.86 -1.70 -16.78
C PRO A 86 -13.81 -2.70 -17.28
N MET A 87 -12.55 -2.48 -16.92
CA MET A 87 -11.49 -3.41 -17.23
C MET A 87 -11.87 -4.68 -16.51
N ASP A 88 -12.02 -5.76 -17.27
CA ASP A 88 -12.14 -7.09 -16.71
C ASP A 88 -10.90 -7.31 -15.83
N LEU A 89 -11.08 -7.16 -14.52
CA LEU A 89 -10.02 -7.24 -13.51
C LEU A 89 -9.23 -8.54 -13.70
N GLN A 90 -9.92 -9.59 -14.16
CA GLN A 90 -9.33 -10.87 -14.48
C GLN A 90 -8.34 -10.80 -15.64
N ALA A 91 -8.66 -10.08 -16.72
CA ALA A 91 -7.78 -9.88 -17.86
C ALA A 91 -6.53 -9.08 -17.48
N ALA A 92 -6.71 -8.00 -16.70
CA ALA A 92 -5.59 -7.20 -16.19
C ALA A 92 -4.69 -8.00 -15.24
N MET A 93 -5.28 -8.81 -14.35
CA MET A 93 -4.54 -9.71 -13.46
C MET A 93 -3.76 -10.78 -14.24
N SER A 94 -4.34 -11.33 -15.32
CA SER A 94 -3.64 -12.31 -16.16
C SER A 94 -2.46 -11.70 -16.91
N GLU A 95 -2.60 -10.50 -17.45
CA GLU A 95 -1.53 -9.81 -18.17
C GLU A 95 -0.35 -9.47 -17.25
N ILE A 96 -0.64 -9.00 -16.03
CA ILE A 96 0.38 -8.74 -15.01
C ILE A 96 1.09 -10.05 -14.62
N ALA A 97 0.34 -11.14 -14.42
CA ALA A 97 0.92 -12.43 -14.06
C ALA A 97 1.85 -12.96 -15.16
N GLU A 98 1.45 -12.86 -16.42
CA GLU A 98 2.27 -13.27 -17.56
C GLU A 98 3.55 -12.43 -17.67
N SER A 99 3.43 -11.10 -17.59
CA SER A 99 4.55 -10.15 -17.63
C SER A 99 5.58 -10.40 -16.53
N LYS A 100 5.12 -10.63 -15.29
CA LYS A 100 6.01 -10.91 -14.17
C LYS A 100 6.66 -12.29 -14.28
N SER A 101 5.94 -13.29 -14.80
CA SER A 101 6.45 -14.65 -14.98
C SER A 101 7.48 -14.77 -16.11
N SER A 102 7.34 -14.00 -17.20
CA SER A 102 8.30 -13.97 -18.31
C SER A 102 9.61 -13.31 -17.89
N ALA A 103 9.53 -12.15 -17.22
CA ALA A 103 10.70 -11.45 -16.71
C ALA A 103 11.52 -12.30 -15.71
N TYR A 104 10.84 -13.07 -14.84
CA TYR A 104 11.50 -13.99 -13.92
C TYR A 104 12.11 -15.21 -14.63
N ARG A 105 11.44 -15.76 -15.64
CA ARG A 105 11.99 -16.87 -16.44
C ARG A 105 13.23 -16.43 -17.23
N ASP A 106 13.25 -15.21 -17.73
CA ASP A 106 14.38 -14.69 -18.50
C ASP A 106 15.57 -14.30 -17.61
N SER A 107 15.33 -13.91 -16.35
CA SER A 107 16.41 -13.68 -15.37
C SER A 107 17.08 -14.98 -14.91
N ILE A 108 16.31 -16.08 -14.80
CA ILE A 108 16.87 -17.42 -14.49
C ILE A 108 17.77 -17.94 -15.61
N LYS A 109 17.39 -17.72 -16.88
CA LYS A 109 18.17 -18.23 -18.03
C LYS A 109 19.53 -17.55 -18.21
N LYS A 110 19.73 -16.35 -17.65
CA LYS A 110 21.01 -15.62 -17.77
C LYS A 110 22.12 -16.17 -16.87
N GLY A 111 21.79 -17.03 -15.89
CA GLY A 111 22.75 -17.57 -14.93
C GLY A 111 23.42 -16.50 -14.06
N PRO A 112 23.95 -16.83 -12.87
CA PRO A 112 24.77 -15.90 -12.14
C PRO A 112 26.06 -15.66 -12.94
N SER A 113 26.26 -14.42 -13.41
CA SER A 113 27.58 -13.98 -13.86
C SER A 113 28.58 -14.30 -12.75
N ASN A 114 29.69 -14.96 -13.08
CA ASN A 114 30.72 -15.42 -12.12
C ASN A 114 31.21 -14.28 -11.19
N THR A 115 31.05 -13.03 -11.64
CA THR A 115 31.33 -11.80 -10.90
C THR A 115 30.39 -11.57 -9.70
N ASP A 116 29.11 -11.93 -9.79
CA ASP A 116 28.11 -11.71 -8.72
C ASP A 116 28.35 -12.66 -7.54
N ALA A 117 28.77 -13.89 -7.80
CA ALA A 117 29.13 -14.84 -6.76
C ALA A 117 30.39 -14.40 -6.00
N ALA A 118 31.41 -13.90 -6.70
CA ALA A 118 32.64 -13.40 -6.09
C ALA A 118 32.41 -12.12 -5.25
N VAL A 119 31.58 -11.19 -5.74
CA VAL A 119 31.21 -9.97 -5.00
C VAL A 119 30.40 -10.32 -3.75
N LYS A 120 29.44 -11.24 -3.85
CA LYS A 120 28.68 -11.73 -2.68
C LYS A 120 29.58 -12.38 -1.64
N ALA A 121 30.56 -13.17 -2.07
CA ALA A 121 31.53 -13.79 -1.16
C ALA A 121 32.43 -12.75 -0.48
N ALA A 122 32.90 -11.73 -1.20
CA ALA A 122 33.73 -10.66 -0.65
C ALA A 122 32.98 -9.80 0.38
N ILE A 123 31.71 -9.46 0.10
CA ILE A 123 30.87 -8.74 1.05
C ILE A 123 30.65 -9.56 2.32
N LEU A 124 30.34 -10.86 2.18
CA LEU A 124 30.12 -11.74 3.32
C LEU A 124 31.39 -11.94 4.17
N ALA A 125 32.56 -11.99 3.52
CA ALA A 125 33.85 -12.04 4.21
C ALA A 125 34.15 -10.75 5.00
N GLY A 126 33.79 -9.58 4.46
CA GLY A 126 33.92 -8.29 5.16
C GLY A 126 33.15 -8.28 6.48
N TYR A 127 31.91 -8.77 6.48
CA TYR A 127 31.11 -8.88 7.71
C TYR A 127 31.65 -9.92 8.70
N SER A 128 32.20 -11.03 8.22
CA SER A 128 32.78 -12.06 9.08
C SER A 128 34.06 -11.61 9.80
N GLN A 129 34.75 -10.60 9.28
CA GLN A 129 36.02 -10.14 9.83
C GLN A 129 35.85 -9.07 10.91
N GLU A 130 34.66 -8.45 11.01
CA GLU A 130 34.36 -7.41 12.01
C GLU A 130 33.89 -7.98 13.37
N GLU A 131 33.56 -9.29 13.46
CA GLU A 131 33.13 -9.90 14.72
C GLU A 131 34.27 -10.38 15.64
N ASP A 132 35.52 -10.46 15.15
CA ASP A 132 36.66 -11.03 15.92
C ASP A 132 37.63 -9.97 16.49
N ASP A 133 37.40 -8.67 16.27
CA ASP A 133 38.31 -7.56 16.67
C ASP A 133 37.63 -6.49 17.56
N LEU A 134 36.59 -6.87 18.30
CA LEU A 134 35.97 -6.02 19.35
C LEU A 134 36.18 -6.62 20.75
N ASP A 135 37.43 -6.60 21.21
CA ASP A 135 37.79 -6.61 22.63
C ASP A 135 38.29 -5.20 23.01
N ILE A 136 37.41 -4.38 23.57
CA ILE A 136 37.57 -3.11 24.33
C ILE A 136 36.12 -2.64 24.55
N GLY A 137 35.59 -2.31 25.72
CA GLY A 137 36.13 -1.95 27.03
C GLY A 137 34.98 -1.17 27.68
N ASP A 138 34.62 -1.57 28.90
CA ASP A 138 33.56 -0.98 29.71
C ASP A 138 33.85 0.51 29.98
N GLU A 139 33.14 1.42 29.31
CA GLU A 139 33.04 2.82 29.72
C GLU A 139 31.57 3.28 29.67
N ASP A 140 31.00 3.28 30.87
CA ASP A 140 29.77 3.94 31.29
C ASP A 140 29.76 5.42 30.84
N GLN A 141 28.98 5.71 29.79
CA GLN A 141 28.58 7.08 29.44
C GLN A 141 27.07 7.21 29.55
N ASN A 142 26.63 7.47 30.78
CA ASN A 142 25.40 8.17 31.08
C ASN A 142 25.38 9.53 30.36
N GLY A 143 24.77 9.59 29.18
CA GLY A 143 24.60 10.80 28.38
C GLY A 143 23.23 10.84 27.72
N ASP A 144 22.27 11.49 28.40
CA ASP A 144 21.11 12.20 27.83
C ASP A 144 20.48 11.60 26.55
N ASP A 145 19.88 10.41 26.69
CA ASP A 145 19.19 9.65 25.61
C ASP A 145 17.76 10.19 25.31
N ASP A 146 17.46 11.46 25.62
CA ASP A 146 16.12 12.06 25.50
C ASP A 146 16.06 13.30 24.58
N LEU A 147 17.19 13.73 24.01
CA LEU A 147 17.26 14.87 23.09
C LEU A 147 17.16 14.49 21.60
N PHE A 148 17.26 13.20 21.28
CA PHE A 148 17.02 12.67 19.94
C PHE A 148 15.74 11.85 19.98
N CYS A 149 14.67 12.35 19.35
CA CYS A 149 13.43 11.58 19.22
C CYS A 149 13.75 10.18 18.67
N ARG A 150 13.44 9.13 19.44
CA ARG A 150 13.65 7.73 19.04
C ARG A 150 13.06 7.49 17.65
N ASN A 151 13.84 6.84 16.78
CA ASN A 151 13.39 6.48 15.44
C ASN A 151 12.36 5.33 15.53
N SER A 152 11.09 5.72 15.62
CA SER A 152 9.93 4.84 15.64
C SER A 152 9.68 4.11 14.32
N ASN A 153 10.31 4.54 13.22
CA ASN A 153 10.23 3.85 11.94
C ASN A 153 11.01 2.52 11.97
N ALA A 154 12.19 2.49 12.61
CA ALA A 154 12.99 1.27 12.72
C ALA A 154 12.25 0.19 13.55
N GLU A 155 11.65 0.59 14.67
CA GLU A 155 10.83 -0.30 15.51
C GLU A 155 9.57 -0.77 14.77
N GLY A 156 8.91 0.14 14.04
CA GLY A 156 7.72 -0.18 13.24
C GLY A 156 7.99 -1.22 12.15
N VAL A 157 9.13 -1.12 11.45
CA VAL A 157 9.53 -2.09 10.42
C VAL A 157 9.83 -3.47 11.04
N ALA A 158 10.58 -3.50 12.15
CA ALA A 158 10.89 -4.75 12.85
C ALA A 158 9.63 -5.47 13.36
N LYS A 159 8.68 -4.72 13.94
CA LYS A 159 7.39 -5.25 14.38
C LYS A 159 6.54 -5.77 13.22
N ALA A 160 6.47 -5.02 12.13
CA ALA A 160 5.73 -5.44 10.94
C ALA A 160 6.31 -6.71 10.30
N GLU A 161 7.63 -6.90 10.31
CA GLU A 161 8.26 -8.13 9.83
C GLU A 161 7.98 -9.32 10.77
N PHE A 162 8.07 -9.11 12.08
CA PHE A 162 7.71 -10.11 13.08
C PHE A 162 6.27 -10.59 12.92
N ASP A 163 5.31 -9.66 12.83
CA ASP A 163 3.88 -9.97 12.66
C ASP A 163 3.61 -10.74 11.36
N LYS A 164 4.28 -10.37 10.26
CA LYS A 164 4.19 -11.13 8.99
C LYS A 164 4.70 -12.55 9.15
N ARG A 165 5.84 -12.73 9.83
CA ARG A 165 6.43 -14.06 10.07
C ARG A 165 5.55 -14.91 10.98
N GLU A 166 4.97 -14.32 12.02
CA GLU A 166 4.05 -15.01 12.93
C GLU A 166 2.77 -15.42 12.20
N LYS A 167 2.16 -14.52 11.42
CA LYS A 167 0.95 -14.81 10.63
C LYS A 167 1.19 -15.91 9.59
N ALA A 168 2.36 -15.93 8.96
CA ALA A 168 2.76 -17.00 8.05
C ALA A 168 2.90 -18.35 8.77
N ARG A 169 3.47 -18.37 9.98
CA ARG A 169 3.57 -19.58 10.81
C ARG A 169 2.20 -20.07 11.27
N ALA A 170 1.33 -19.17 11.73
CA ALA A 170 -0.02 -19.50 12.21
C ALA A 170 -0.89 -20.07 11.07
N SER A 171 -0.86 -19.44 9.89
CA SER A 171 -1.62 -19.95 8.72
C SER A 171 -1.11 -21.30 8.22
N ALA A 172 0.21 -21.53 8.24
CA ALA A 172 0.78 -22.84 7.92
C ALA A 172 0.39 -23.92 8.94
N ALA A 173 0.39 -23.59 10.23
CA ALA A 173 -0.05 -24.49 11.29
C ALA A 173 -1.55 -24.81 11.16
N ALA A 174 -2.40 -23.81 10.94
CA ALA A 174 -3.83 -24.00 10.73
C ALA A 174 -4.14 -24.85 9.50
N LYS A 175 -3.41 -24.68 8.39
CA LYS A 175 -3.56 -25.55 7.21
C LYS A 175 -3.18 -26.98 7.52
N LYS A 176 -2.08 -27.20 8.24
CA LYS A 176 -1.64 -28.55 8.65
C LYS A 176 -2.64 -29.22 9.59
N GLU A 177 -3.24 -28.46 10.51
CA GLU A 177 -4.27 -28.95 11.43
C GLU A 177 -5.55 -29.32 10.69
N LYS A 178 -6.03 -28.45 9.78
CA LYS A 178 -7.20 -28.73 8.94
C LYS A 178 -7.01 -29.97 8.07
N ASP A 179 -5.85 -30.11 7.42
CA ASP A 179 -5.53 -31.30 6.61
C ASP A 179 -5.46 -32.58 7.47
N ARG A 180 -5.01 -32.46 8.73
CA ARG A 180 -4.97 -33.58 9.68
C ARG A 180 -6.37 -33.99 10.13
N GLU A 181 -7.21 -33.02 10.49
CA GLU A 181 -8.59 -33.25 10.92
C GLU A 181 -9.42 -33.88 9.80
N ASP A 182 -9.31 -33.37 8.57
CA ASP A 182 -10.03 -33.92 7.43
C ASP A 182 -9.65 -35.39 7.17
N ARG A 183 -8.36 -35.72 7.25
CA ARG A 183 -7.86 -37.10 7.12
C ARG A 183 -8.38 -38.00 8.25
N GLU A 184 -8.46 -37.51 9.49
CA GLU A 184 -9.01 -38.27 10.61
C GLU A 184 -10.52 -38.49 10.44
N ASN A 185 -11.24 -37.47 10.00
CA ASN A 185 -12.69 -37.53 9.79
C ASN A 185 -13.04 -38.53 8.66
N GLN A 186 -12.26 -38.55 7.58
CA GLN A 186 -12.40 -39.55 6.51
C GLN A 186 -12.15 -40.97 7.02
N ARG A 187 -11.13 -41.18 7.87
CA ARG A 187 -10.85 -42.49 8.48
C ARG A 187 -11.96 -42.96 9.40
N LYS A 188 -12.43 -42.09 10.31
CA LYS A 188 -13.56 -42.38 11.21
C LYS A 188 -14.82 -42.72 10.42
N GLY A 189 -15.14 -41.94 9.39
CA GLY A 189 -16.30 -42.21 8.53
C GLY A 189 -16.22 -43.57 7.82
N HIS A 190 -15.03 -44.00 7.39
CA HIS A 190 -14.84 -45.33 6.79
C HIS A 190 -15.01 -46.46 7.83
N GLU A 191 -14.45 -46.30 9.03
CA GLU A 191 -14.58 -47.27 10.12
C GLU A 191 -16.03 -47.41 10.60
N GLU A 192 -16.77 -46.31 10.72
CA GLU A 192 -18.19 -46.33 11.07
C GLU A 192 -19.04 -47.04 10.01
N ARG A 193 -18.81 -46.76 8.73
CA ARG A 193 -19.48 -47.48 7.63
C ARG A 193 -19.19 -48.97 7.68
N LYS A 194 -17.92 -49.35 7.91
CA LYS A 194 -17.51 -50.75 8.06
C LYS A 194 -18.18 -51.41 9.26
N LYS A 195 -18.19 -50.77 10.43
CA LYS A 195 -18.84 -51.29 11.65
C LYS A 195 -20.35 -51.43 11.47
N LYS A 196 -21.00 -50.43 10.85
CA LYS A 196 -22.44 -50.47 10.56
C LYS A 196 -22.79 -51.58 9.56
N ALA A 197 -21.95 -51.81 8.56
CA ALA A 197 -22.11 -52.94 7.63
C ALA A 197 -21.93 -54.30 8.33
N GLN A 198 -20.91 -54.44 9.20
CA GLN A 198 -20.67 -55.65 9.98
C GLN A 198 -21.82 -55.93 10.97
N GLU A 199 -22.33 -54.91 11.66
CA GLU A 199 -23.46 -55.08 12.59
C GLU A 199 -24.74 -55.50 11.86
N LYS A 200 -25.00 -54.93 10.67
CA LYS A 200 -26.11 -55.34 9.81
C LYS A 200 -25.97 -56.78 9.33
N ALA A 201 -24.78 -57.20 8.93
CA ALA A 201 -24.51 -58.58 8.51
C ALA A 201 -24.67 -59.59 9.67
N ALA A 202 -24.10 -59.29 10.85
CA ALA A 202 -24.19 -60.14 12.03
C ALA A 202 -25.62 -60.30 12.56
N LYS A 203 -26.45 -59.24 12.47
CA LYS A 203 -27.89 -59.32 12.79
C LYS A 203 -28.68 -60.17 11.78
N GLY A 204 -28.19 -60.29 10.53
CA GLY A 204 -28.79 -61.11 9.49
C GLY A 204 -28.54 -62.61 9.67
N GLU A 205 -27.32 -62.99 10.08
CA GLU A 205 -26.98 -64.39 10.37
C GLU A 205 -27.63 -64.90 11.66
N ARG A 206 -27.75 -64.05 12.71
CA ARG A 206 -28.43 -64.44 13.96
C ARG A 206 -29.95 -64.66 13.84
N ARG A 207 -30.57 -64.24 12.73
CA ARG A 207 -32.02 -64.41 12.48
C ARG A 207 -32.34 -65.57 11.54
N ARG A 208 -31.32 -66.23 10.96
CA ARG A 208 -31.50 -67.40 10.09
C ARG A 208 -31.28 -68.70 10.85
#